data_AF-A0A368GJN8-F1
#
_entry.id   AF-A0A368GJN8-F1
#
_cell.length_a   1.000
_cell.length_b   1.000
_cell.length_c   1.000
_cell.angle_alpha   90.00
_cell.angle_beta   90.00
_cell.angle_gamma   90.00
#
_symmetry.space_group_name_H-M   'P 1'
#
loop_
_entity.id
_entity.type
_entity.pdbx_description
1 polymer ?
#
loop_
_entity_poly.entity_id
_entity_poly.type
_entity_poly.pdbx_seq_one_letter_code
_entity_poly.pdbx_strand_id
1 'polypeptide(L)'
;MGSMGARIHYMVNFGSEMFLLFCEAFIAISRYLTFIHNDVANTYWHLARVQKCLLIMLALSVAYALIYLCCPFTTTWYPGRASVQFNFGQNTMGWVSVSIFVPFGVASVSFLSGIYCYWKVATIIKGTNTGLTRSTVMKMCLSTSIISFGAFFVLLVRLVNHISFLTTGDDIIPLTLLFFLIRLGALIATCGNPWVLIALFPTVRDEAFPCCRRKPTRTTPAFRQ
;
A
#
# COMPACT_ATOMS: atom_id res chain seq x y z
N MET A 1 -23.07 -6.05 17.42
CA MET A 1 -22.98 -6.45 16.00
C MET A 1 -22.63 -7.93 15.97
N GLY A 2 -23.56 -8.82 15.59
CA GLY A 2 -23.34 -10.28 15.58
C GLY A 2 -22.39 -10.74 14.47
N SER A 3 -22.45 -12.02 14.07
CA SER A 3 -21.54 -12.61 13.07
C SER A 3 -21.50 -11.83 11.74
N MET A 4 -22.61 -11.18 11.36
CA MET A 4 -22.71 -10.36 10.15
C MET A 4 -21.85 -9.08 10.20
N GLY A 5 -21.72 -8.45 11.38
CA GLY A 5 -20.85 -7.27 11.52
C GLY A 5 -19.37 -7.62 11.40
N ALA A 6 -18.99 -8.80 11.92
CA ALA A 6 -17.64 -9.32 11.80
C ALA A 6 -17.30 -9.68 10.33
N ARG A 7 -18.27 -10.21 9.57
CA ARG A 7 -18.16 -10.42 8.11
C ARG A 7 -17.88 -9.12 7.38
N ILE A 8 -18.66 -8.07 7.64
CA ILE A 8 -18.46 -6.77 6.99
C ILE A 8 -17.07 -6.21 7.32
N HIS A 9 -16.64 -6.27 8.59
CA HIS A 9 -15.31 -5.82 8.98
C HIS A 9 -14.19 -6.60 8.26
N TYR A 10 -14.33 -7.92 8.16
CA TYR A 10 -13.40 -8.77 7.43
C TYR A 10 -13.34 -8.39 5.95
N MET A 11 -14.50 -8.25 5.29
CA MET A 11 -14.60 -7.87 3.89
C MET A 11 -13.97 -6.50 3.60
N VAL A 12 -14.29 -5.50 4.41
CA VAL A 12 -13.77 -4.13 4.24
C VAL A 12 -12.25 -4.10 4.40
N ASN A 13 -11.69 -4.85 5.36
CA ASN A 13 -10.26 -4.88 5.59
C ASN A 13 -9.48 -5.52 4.43
N PHE A 14 -9.93 -6.65 3.89
CA PHE A 14 -9.27 -7.30 2.76
C PHE A 14 -9.49 -6.56 1.43
N GLY A 15 -10.67 -5.96 1.25
CA GLY A 15 -10.96 -5.08 0.11
C GLY A 15 -10.07 -3.84 0.11
N SER A 16 -9.91 -3.17 1.25
CA SER A 16 -9.07 -1.98 1.36
C SER A 16 -7.59 -2.30 1.16
N GLU A 17 -7.10 -3.44 1.65
CA GLU A 17 -5.73 -3.91 1.41
C GLU A 17 -5.47 -4.08 -0.09
N MET A 18 -6.37 -4.73 -0.83
CA MET A 18 -6.26 -4.86 -2.28
C MET A 18 -6.34 -3.53 -3.03
N PHE A 19 -7.23 -2.64 -2.60
CA PHE A 19 -7.36 -1.31 -3.20
C PHE A 19 -6.06 -0.50 -3.07
N LEU A 20 -5.42 -0.54 -1.90
CA LEU A 20 -4.14 0.11 -1.65
C LEU A 20 -3.04 -0.43 -2.58
N LEU A 21 -2.94 -1.76 -2.73
CA LEU A 21 -1.96 -2.40 -3.61
C LEU A 21 -2.16 -2.02 -5.09
N PHE A 22 -3.40 -1.92 -5.56
CA PHE A 22 -3.70 -1.45 -6.91
C PHE A 22 -3.36 0.03 -7.10
N CYS A 23 -3.71 0.87 -6.14
CA CYS A 23 -3.39 2.30 -6.19
C CYS A 23 -1.88 2.53 -6.23
N GLU A 24 -1.11 1.75 -5.49
CA GLU A 24 0.35 1.85 -5.48
C GLU A 24 0.96 1.51 -6.85
N ALA A 25 0.55 0.39 -7.45
CA ALA A 25 0.98 0.02 -8.80
C ALA A 25 0.58 1.10 -9.83
N PHE A 26 -0.65 1.60 -9.73
CA PHE A 26 -1.16 2.64 -10.62
C PHE A 26 -0.33 3.93 -10.51
N ILE A 27 0.04 4.36 -9.30
CA ILE A 27 0.89 5.54 -9.09
C ILE A 27 2.27 5.33 -9.71
N ALA A 28 2.88 4.15 -9.56
CA ALA A 28 4.19 3.86 -10.12
C ALA A 28 4.18 3.86 -11.66
N ILE A 29 3.20 3.19 -12.27
CA ILE A 29 2.99 3.18 -13.73
C ILE A 29 2.68 4.58 -14.23
N SER A 30 1.86 5.33 -13.47
CA SER A 30 1.49 6.70 -13.81
C SER A 30 2.72 7.60 -13.93
N ARG A 31 3.58 7.55 -12.91
CA ARG A 31 4.84 8.31 -12.92
C ARG A 31 5.72 7.91 -14.10
N TYR A 32 5.85 6.61 -14.37
CA TYR A 32 6.63 6.12 -15.51
C TYR A 32 6.16 6.66 -16.86
N LEU A 33 4.85 6.59 -17.14
CA LEU A 33 4.28 7.06 -18.40
C LEU A 33 4.44 8.57 -18.57
N THR A 34 4.35 9.35 -17.50
CA THR A 34 4.59 10.80 -17.53
C THR A 34 5.99 11.16 -18.00
N PHE A 35 7.01 10.36 -17.67
CA PHE A 35 8.40 10.65 -18.03
C PHE A 35 8.83 10.12 -19.40
N ILE A 36 8.14 9.14 -19.98
CA ILE A 36 8.51 8.57 -21.28
C ILE A 36 7.97 9.36 -22.46
N HIS A 37 6.77 9.92 -22.34
CA HIS A 37 6.13 10.62 -23.44
C HIS A 37 5.53 11.93 -22.94
N ASN A 38 6.30 13.03 -22.99
CA ASN A 38 5.79 14.36 -22.62
C ASN A 38 4.54 14.75 -23.42
N ASP A 39 4.47 14.40 -24.71
CA ASP A 39 3.33 14.73 -25.58
C ASP A 39 2.12 13.81 -25.35
N VAL A 40 2.36 12.54 -24.98
CA VAL A 40 1.27 11.59 -24.67
C VAL A 40 0.76 11.83 -23.25
N ALA A 41 1.59 12.27 -22.31
CA ALA A 41 1.21 12.53 -20.92
C ALA A 41 0.03 13.51 -20.82
N ASN A 42 0.05 14.62 -21.56
CA ASN A 42 -1.06 15.57 -21.60
C ASN A 42 -2.37 14.97 -22.18
N THR A 43 -2.24 13.99 -23.07
CA THR A 43 -3.39 13.32 -23.71
C THR A 43 -3.89 12.11 -22.92
N TYR A 44 -3.02 11.46 -22.15
CA TYR A 44 -3.31 10.26 -21.34
C TYR A 44 -3.86 10.63 -19.95
N TRP A 45 -3.32 11.68 -19.32
CA TRP A 45 -3.71 12.13 -17.98
C TRP A 45 -4.94 13.04 -17.96
N HIS A 46 -5.91 12.76 -18.83
CA HIS A 46 -7.22 13.40 -18.74
C HIS A 46 -7.93 12.94 -17.47
N LEU A 47 -8.40 13.87 -16.63
CA LEU A 47 -8.99 13.59 -15.32
C LEU A 47 -10.08 12.50 -15.39
N ALA A 48 -10.93 12.55 -16.42
CA ALA A 48 -11.99 11.55 -16.64
C ALA A 48 -11.46 10.12 -16.85
N ARG A 49 -10.28 9.93 -17.47
CA ARG A 49 -9.69 8.59 -17.65
C ARG A 49 -9.09 8.08 -16.35
N VAL A 50 -8.42 8.95 -15.59
CA VAL A 50 -7.89 8.62 -14.26
C VAL A 50 -9.02 8.19 -13.33
N GLN A 51 -10.14 8.92 -13.33
CA GLN A 51 -11.34 8.56 -12.58
C GLN A 51 -11.88 7.19 -13.00
N LYS A 52 -11.97 6.89 -14.30
CA LYS A 52 -12.38 5.57 -14.78
C LYS A 52 -11.44 4.46 -14.29
N CYS A 53 -10.12 4.65 -14.37
CA CYS A 53 -9.15 3.68 -13.85
C CYS A 53 -9.31 3.47 -12.35
N LEU A 54 -9.48 4.54 -11.57
CA LEU A 54 -9.71 4.45 -10.12
C LEU A 54 -11.01 3.70 -9.79
N LEU A 55 -12.08 3.96 -10.54
CA LEU A 55 -13.36 3.24 -10.38
C LEU A 55 -13.23 1.76 -10.72
N ILE A 56 -12.46 1.40 -11.75
CA ILE A 56 -12.18 -0.01 -12.09
C ILE A 56 -11.40 -0.69 -10.96
N MET A 57 -10.35 -0.05 -10.43
CA MET A 57 -9.58 -0.60 -9.30
C MET A 57 -10.44 -0.75 -8.04
N LEU A 58 -11.31 0.23 -7.77
CA LEU A 58 -12.29 0.15 -6.68
C LEU A 58 -13.26 -1.01 -6.91
N ALA A 59 -13.83 -1.15 -8.10
CA ALA A 59 -14.74 -2.24 -8.43
C ALA A 59 -14.07 -3.63 -8.26
N LEU A 60 -12.82 -3.78 -8.68
CA LEU A 60 -12.04 -5.02 -8.48
C LEU A 60 -11.79 -5.30 -6.98
N SER A 61 -11.45 -4.29 -6.19
CA SER A 61 -11.29 -4.46 -4.74
C SER A 61 -12.59 -4.82 -4.02
N VAL A 62 -13.72 -4.26 -4.45
CA VAL A 62 -15.04 -4.59 -3.92
C VAL A 62 -15.45 -6.00 -4.33
N ALA A 63 -15.23 -6.38 -5.60
CA ALA A 63 -15.48 -7.73 -6.08
C ALA A 63 -14.67 -8.76 -5.26
N TYR A 64 -13.40 -8.47 -4.98
CA TYR A 64 -12.57 -9.30 -4.11
C TYR A 64 -13.12 -9.38 -2.67
N ALA A 65 -13.55 -8.26 -2.09
CA ALA A 65 -14.16 -8.25 -0.77
C ALA A 65 -15.46 -9.09 -0.71
N LEU A 66 -16.29 -9.03 -1.76
CA LEU A 66 -17.57 -9.73 -1.86
C LEU A 66 -17.42 -11.27 -1.88
N ILE A 67 -16.28 -11.79 -2.33
CA ILE A 67 -15.96 -13.22 -2.30
C ILE A 67 -16.07 -13.77 -0.86
N TYR A 68 -15.75 -12.96 0.15
CA TYR A 68 -15.79 -13.36 1.56
C TYR A 68 -17.18 -13.30 2.22
N LEU A 69 -18.22 -12.82 1.52
CA LEU A 69 -19.59 -12.82 2.05
C LEU A 69 -20.07 -14.24 2.38
N CYS A 70 -19.72 -15.18 1.50
CA CYS A 70 -20.07 -16.59 1.61
C CYS A 70 -19.07 -17.40 2.44
N CYS A 71 -18.04 -16.77 3.02
CA CYS A 71 -17.02 -17.48 3.77
C CYS A 71 -17.61 -18.10 5.06
N PRO A 72 -17.52 -19.42 5.26
CA PRO A 72 -17.99 -20.06 6.48
C PRO A 72 -16.95 -19.89 7.60
N PHE A 73 -17.22 -18.97 8.54
CA PHE A 73 -16.43 -18.82 9.76
C PHE A 73 -17.33 -18.56 10.98
N THR A 74 -16.84 -18.89 12.17
CA THR A 74 -17.46 -18.54 13.44
C THR A 74 -16.63 -17.46 14.14
N THR A 75 -17.27 -16.69 15.02
CA THR A 75 -16.59 -15.61 15.76
C THR A 75 -16.65 -15.89 17.24
N THR A 76 -15.50 -15.91 17.91
CA THR A 76 -15.42 -15.94 19.36
C THR A 76 -15.01 -14.56 19.88
N TRP A 77 -15.77 -14.05 20.85
CA TRP A 77 -15.46 -12.80 21.52
C TRP A 77 -14.67 -13.09 22.79
N TYR A 78 -13.49 -12.48 22.92
CA TYR A 78 -12.66 -12.60 24.13
C TYR A 78 -12.69 -11.28 24.90
N PRO A 79 -13.54 -11.17 25.95
CA PRO A 79 -13.72 -9.91 26.69
C PRO A 79 -12.44 -9.43 27.38
N GLY A 80 -11.55 -10.35 27.80
CA GLY A 80 -10.27 -10.00 28.44
C GLY A 80 -9.20 -9.41 27.51
N ARG A 81 -9.38 -9.48 26.19
CA ARG A 81 -8.42 -8.94 25.19
C ARG A 81 -9.05 -7.90 24.26
N ALA A 82 -10.31 -7.55 24.47
CA ALA A 82 -11.11 -6.71 23.58
C ALA A 82 -10.93 -7.10 22.10
N SER A 83 -10.87 -8.40 21.82
CA SER A 83 -10.54 -8.95 20.49
C SER A 83 -11.59 -9.96 20.03
N VAL A 84 -11.98 -9.86 18.76
CA VAL A 84 -12.77 -10.88 18.06
C VAL A 84 -11.80 -11.82 17.34
N GLN A 85 -11.92 -13.13 17.59
CA GLN A 85 -11.20 -14.13 16.82
C GLN A 85 -12.14 -14.74 15.77
N PHE A 86 -11.62 -14.89 14.55
CA PHE A 86 -12.30 -15.56 13.45
C PHE A 86 -11.82 -17.01 13.40
N ASN A 87 -12.71 -17.95 13.69
CA ASN A 87 -12.40 -19.37 13.68
C ASN A 87 -12.87 -19.98 12.36
N PHE A 88 -11.89 -20.49 11.63
CA PHE A 88 -12.09 -21.20 10.37
C PHE A 88 -12.02 -22.70 10.65
N GLY A 89 -13.02 -23.46 10.21
CA GLY A 89 -12.96 -24.93 10.26
C GLY A 89 -11.94 -25.48 9.25
N GLN A 90 -11.48 -26.72 9.41
CA GLN A 90 -10.50 -27.33 8.50
C GLN A 90 -10.94 -27.29 7.02
N ASN A 91 -12.24 -27.51 6.74
CA ASN A 91 -12.82 -27.45 5.39
C ASN A 91 -12.83 -26.03 4.77
N THR A 92 -12.41 -25.02 5.52
CA THR A 92 -12.50 -23.60 5.15
C THR A 92 -11.12 -22.95 4.98
N MET A 93 -10.04 -23.73 5.13
CA MET A 93 -8.65 -23.27 4.96
C MET A 93 -8.31 -22.80 3.55
N GLY A 94 -9.08 -23.23 2.55
CA GLY A 94 -9.00 -22.67 1.20
C GLY A 94 -9.26 -21.16 1.18
N TRP A 95 -10.24 -20.67 1.96
CA TRP A 95 -10.56 -19.25 2.04
C TRP A 95 -9.45 -18.43 2.71
N VAL A 96 -8.86 -18.98 3.78
CA VAL A 96 -7.69 -18.38 4.43
C VAL A 96 -6.52 -18.30 3.46
N SER A 97 -6.29 -19.37 2.69
CA SER A 97 -5.23 -19.40 1.67
C SER A 97 -5.45 -18.32 0.59
N VAL A 98 -6.67 -18.19 0.05
CA VAL A 98 -7.01 -17.16 -0.94
C VAL A 98 -6.75 -15.75 -0.38
N SER A 99 -7.08 -15.52 0.90
CA SER A 99 -6.87 -14.23 1.57
C SER A 99 -5.42 -13.82 1.75
N ILE A 100 -4.48 -14.76 1.59
CA ILE A 100 -3.04 -14.55 1.75
C ILE A 100 -2.36 -14.55 0.39
N PHE A 101 -2.57 -15.60 -0.41
CA PHE A 101 -1.85 -15.79 -1.68
C PHE A 101 -2.27 -14.77 -2.76
N VAL A 102 -3.55 -14.40 -2.85
CA VAL A 102 -4.00 -13.44 -3.86
C VAL A 102 -3.41 -12.05 -3.61
N PRO A 103 -3.53 -11.46 -2.40
CA PRO A 103 -2.91 -10.18 -2.12
C PRO A 103 -1.38 -10.25 -2.19
N PHE A 104 -0.76 -11.36 -1.77
CA PHE A 104 0.69 -11.54 -1.88
C PHE A 104 1.16 -11.54 -3.34
N GLY A 105 0.45 -12.23 -4.22
CA GLY A 105 0.73 -12.23 -5.67
C GLY A 105 0.60 -10.83 -6.26
N VAL A 106 -0.51 -10.13 -5.94
CA VAL A 106 -0.73 -8.75 -6.40
C VAL A 106 0.33 -7.81 -5.85
N ALA A 107 0.67 -7.89 -4.56
CA ALA A 107 1.72 -7.08 -3.94
C ALA A 107 3.09 -7.33 -4.58
N SER A 108 3.42 -8.59 -4.90
CA SER A 108 4.68 -8.95 -5.56
C SER A 108 4.77 -8.35 -6.97
N VAL A 109 3.69 -8.46 -7.75
CA VAL A 109 3.61 -7.86 -9.09
C VAL A 109 3.67 -6.33 -9.00
N SER A 110 2.92 -5.72 -8.07
CA SER A 110 2.96 -4.28 -7.81
C SER A 110 4.37 -3.81 -7.46
N PHE A 111 5.06 -4.49 -6.55
CA PHE A 111 6.42 -4.16 -6.12
C PHE A 111 7.43 -4.26 -7.27
N LEU A 112 7.42 -5.37 -8.02
CA LEU A 112 8.29 -5.56 -9.17
C LEU A 112 8.03 -4.52 -10.27
N SER A 113 6.76 -4.23 -10.54
CA SER A 113 6.36 -3.18 -11.50
C SER A 113 6.85 -1.81 -11.04
N GLY A 114 6.78 -1.51 -9.74
CA GLY A 114 7.28 -0.28 -9.14
C GLY A 114 8.79 -0.13 -9.30
N ILE A 115 9.57 -1.15 -8.93
CA ILE A 115 11.02 -1.17 -9.12
C ILE A 115 11.38 -0.93 -10.59
N TYR A 116 10.74 -1.64 -11.51
CA TYR A 116 10.99 -1.50 -12.93
C TYR A 116 10.68 -0.09 -13.44
N CYS A 117 9.50 0.44 -13.11
CA CYS A 117 9.07 1.78 -13.47
C CYS A 117 10.05 2.85 -12.99
N TYR A 118 10.41 2.82 -11.70
CA TYR A 118 11.34 3.80 -11.13
C TYR A 118 12.76 3.67 -11.65
N TRP A 119 13.23 2.44 -11.89
CA TRP A 119 14.54 2.21 -12.52
C TRP A 119 14.58 2.85 -13.91
N LYS A 120 13.54 2.65 -14.73
CA LYS A 120 13.46 3.27 -16.05
C LYS A 120 13.39 4.80 -15.97
N VAL A 121 12.56 5.37 -15.09
CA VAL A 121 12.51 6.82 -14.88
C VAL A 121 13.90 7.37 -14.52
N ALA A 122 14.62 6.69 -13.63
CA ALA A 122 15.98 7.10 -13.26
C ALA A 122 16.97 7.04 -14.43
N THR A 123 16.84 6.05 -15.34
CA THR A 123 17.66 5.99 -16.55
C THR A 123 17.36 7.10 -17.55
N ILE A 124 16.07 7.46 -17.73
CA ILE A 124 15.65 8.53 -18.65
C ILE A 124 16.22 9.86 -18.18
N ILE A 125 16.08 10.19 -16.89
CA ILE A 125 16.58 11.45 -16.31
C ILE A 125 18.11 11.55 -16.39
N LYS A 126 18.84 10.43 -16.38
CA LYS A 126 20.29 10.45 -16.62
C LYS A 126 20.63 10.85 -18.06
N GLY A 127 19.75 10.54 -19.02
CA GLY A 127 19.92 10.85 -20.44
C GLY A 127 19.29 12.18 -20.90
N THR A 128 18.32 12.72 -20.16
CA THR A 128 17.59 13.95 -20.53
C THR A 128 17.77 15.04 -19.48
N ASN A 129 18.07 16.28 -19.90
CA ASN A 129 18.15 17.47 -19.04
C ASN A 129 16.78 17.95 -18.53
N THR A 130 16.03 17.09 -17.84
CA THR A 130 14.63 17.32 -17.44
C THR A 130 14.44 18.30 -16.27
N GLY A 131 15.48 19.00 -15.81
CA GLY A 131 15.41 19.95 -14.67
C GLY A 131 15.08 19.32 -13.29
N LEU A 132 14.54 18.10 -13.27
CA LEU A 132 14.34 17.27 -12.08
C LEU A 132 15.64 16.61 -11.65
N THR A 133 16.06 16.86 -10.41
CA THR A 133 17.25 16.23 -9.86
C THR A 133 17.03 14.73 -9.64
N ARG A 134 18.05 13.92 -9.92
CA ARG A 134 18.09 12.48 -9.62
C ARG A 134 17.74 12.18 -8.15
N SER A 135 18.07 13.11 -7.25
CA SER A 135 17.74 13.03 -5.82
C SER A 135 16.23 12.96 -5.59
N THR A 136 15.44 13.79 -6.28
CA THR A 136 13.98 13.81 -6.11
C THR A 136 13.36 12.47 -6.53
N VAL A 137 13.78 11.93 -7.67
CA VAL A 137 13.26 10.63 -8.17
C VAL A 137 13.70 9.47 -7.30
N MET A 138 14.95 9.45 -6.84
CA MET A 138 15.41 8.39 -5.95
C MET A 138 14.64 8.40 -4.62
N LYS A 139 14.31 9.59 -4.10
CA LYS A 139 13.48 9.71 -2.91
C LYS A 139 12.03 9.30 -3.14
N MET A 140 11.46 9.59 -4.32
CA MET A 140 10.14 9.07 -4.71
C MET A 140 10.14 7.53 -4.83
N CYS A 141 11.19 6.95 -5.39
CA CYS A 141 11.37 5.50 -5.44
C CYS A 141 11.44 4.90 -4.02
N LEU A 142 12.30 5.46 -3.16
CA LEU A 142 12.39 5.08 -1.74
C LEU A 142 11.04 5.18 -1.03
N SER A 143 10.24 6.21 -1.33
CA SER A 143 8.90 6.36 -0.74
C SER A 143 7.98 5.20 -1.05
N THR A 144 7.90 4.83 -2.33
CA THR A 144 7.03 3.74 -2.79
C THR A 144 7.58 2.41 -2.29
N SER A 145 8.89 2.20 -2.32
CA SER A 145 9.50 0.97 -1.78
C SER A 145 9.23 0.78 -0.29
N ILE A 146 9.23 1.84 0.52
CA ILE A 146 8.91 1.74 1.96
C ILE A 146 7.43 1.36 2.18
N ILE A 147 6.52 1.94 1.38
CA ILE A 147 5.08 1.65 1.46
C ILE A 147 4.81 0.20 1.02
N SER A 148 5.33 -0.19 -0.14
CA SER A 148 5.26 -1.56 -0.67
C SER A 148 5.84 -2.55 0.34
N PHE A 149 6.97 -2.21 0.98
CA PHE A 149 7.60 -3.06 1.98
C PHE A 149 6.71 -3.26 3.20
N GLY A 150 6.02 -2.22 3.68
CA GLY A 150 5.05 -2.34 4.77
C GLY A 150 3.93 -3.33 4.45
N ALA A 151 3.31 -3.19 3.27
CA ALA A 151 2.26 -4.09 2.81
C ALA A 151 2.76 -5.53 2.57
N PHE A 152 3.93 -5.66 1.95
CA PHE A 152 4.59 -6.94 1.70
C PHE A 152 4.97 -7.65 3.00
N PHE A 153 5.47 -6.92 4.00
CA PHE A 153 5.82 -7.47 5.30
C PHE A 153 4.62 -8.06 6.04
N VAL A 154 3.48 -7.36 6.01
CA VAL A 154 2.22 -7.87 6.56
C VAL A 154 1.83 -9.20 5.91
N LEU A 155 1.88 -9.26 4.58
CA LEU A 155 1.51 -10.44 3.81
C LEU A 155 2.50 -11.59 4.00
N LEU A 156 3.80 -11.29 4.07
CA LEU A 156 4.85 -12.27 4.30
C LEU A 156 4.70 -12.91 5.68
N VAL A 157 4.45 -12.12 6.72
CA VAL A 157 4.22 -12.62 8.09
C VAL A 157 2.99 -13.53 8.14
N ARG A 158 1.90 -13.16 7.46
CA ARG A 158 0.70 -14.01 7.33
C ARG A 158 1.01 -15.31 6.56
N LEU A 159 1.77 -15.22 5.47
CA LEU A 159 2.15 -16.36 4.63
C LEU A 159 3.01 -17.36 5.39
N VAL A 160 4.06 -16.89 6.08
CA VAL A 160 4.94 -17.74 6.88
C VAL A 160 4.16 -18.46 7.98
N ASN A 161 3.26 -17.75 8.67
CA ASN A 161 2.44 -18.38 9.71
C ASN A 161 1.46 -19.40 9.12
N HIS A 162 0.86 -19.13 7.96
CA HIS A 162 -0.06 -20.07 7.29
C HIS A 162 0.65 -21.32 6.77
N ILE A 163 1.85 -21.17 6.18
CA ILE A 163 2.66 -22.31 5.73
C ILE A 163 3.10 -23.15 6.92
N SER A 164 3.53 -22.51 8.02
CA SER A 164 3.83 -23.19 9.28
C SER A 164 2.67 -24.06 9.72
N PHE A 165 1.49 -23.47 9.85
CA PHE A 165 0.29 -24.19 10.26
C PHE A 165 -0.02 -25.38 9.34
N LEU A 166 0.12 -25.23 8.02
CA LEU A 166 -0.12 -26.33 7.07
C LEU A 166 0.93 -27.46 7.15
N THR A 167 2.16 -27.15 7.55
CA THR A 167 3.28 -28.12 7.56
C THR A 167 3.46 -28.83 8.89
N THR A 168 3.34 -28.12 10.01
CA THR A 168 3.60 -28.64 11.36
C THR A 168 2.34 -28.77 12.21
N GLY A 169 1.20 -28.20 11.78
CA GLY A 169 -0.02 -28.13 12.58
C GLY A 169 0.00 -27.04 13.66
N ASP A 170 1.13 -26.35 13.82
CA ASP A 170 1.36 -25.34 14.84
C ASP A 170 1.77 -23.99 14.22
N ASP A 171 1.39 -22.91 14.90
CA ASP A 171 1.81 -21.55 14.58
C ASP A 171 3.25 -21.31 15.07
N ILE A 172 4.22 -21.10 14.17
CA ILE A 172 5.59 -20.71 14.53
C ILE A 172 5.62 -19.32 15.19
N ILE A 173 4.73 -18.41 14.80
CA ILE A 173 4.67 -17.05 15.33
C ILE A 173 3.53 -16.97 16.34
N PRO A 174 3.81 -16.64 17.63
CA PRO A 174 2.76 -16.44 18.62
C PRO A 174 1.74 -15.40 18.14
N LEU A 175 0.44 -15.67 18.29
CA LEU A 175 -0.64 -14.80 17.83
C LEU A 175 -0.49 -13.33 18.27
N THR A 176 0.00 -13.09 19.48
CA THR A 176 0.26 -11.73 19.99
C THR A 176 1.34 -11.00 19.19
N LEU A 177 2.43 -11.68 18.87
CA LEU A 177 3.51 -11.15 18.04
C LEU A 177 3.04 -10.99 16.59
N LEU A 178 2.28 -11.95 16.06
CA LEU A 178 1.69 -11.90 14.72
C LEU A 178 0.85 -10.63 14.54
N PHE A 179 -0.08 -10.36 15.46
CA PHE A 179 -0.91 -9.16 15.39
C PHE A 179 -0.11 -7.87 15.53
N PHE A 180 0.92 -7.86 16.38
CA PHE A 180 1.81 -6.70 16.51
C PHE A 180 2.54 -6.40 15.20
N LEU A 181 3.13 -7.42 14.57
CA LEU A 181 3.85 -7.29 13.30
C LEU A 181 2.94 -6.84 12.15
N ILE A 182 1.72 -7.40 12.08
CA ILE A 182 0.71 -6.99 11.10
C ILE A 182 0.33 -5.52 11.28
N ARG A 183 0.08 -5.08 12.53
CA ARG A 183 -0.27 -3.68 12.82
C ARG A 183 0.88 -2.73 12.49
N LEU A 184 2.12 -3.12 12.79
CA LEU A 184 3.30 -2.34 12.47
C LEU A 184 3.46 -2.16 10.96
N GLY A 185 3.36 -3.24 10.19
CA GLY A 185 3.47 -3.18 8.73
C GLY A 185 2.33 -2.38 8.09
N ALA A 186 1.10 -2.53 8.58
CA ALA A 186 -0.04 -1.74 8.13
C ALA A 186 0.15 -0.24 8.41
N LEU A 187 0.65 0.11 9.60
CA LEU A 187 0.94 1.49 9.96
C LEU A 187 2.03 2.10 9.06
N ILE A 188 3.07 1.34 8.73
CA ILE A 188 4.11 1.78 7.78
C ILE A 188 3.48 2.04 6.39
N ALA A 189 2.64 1.13 5.90
CA ALA A 189 2.02 1.24 4.58
C ALA A 189 1.04 2.42 4.49
N THR A 190 0.17 2.62 5.48
CA THR A 190 -0.87 3.66 5.42
C THR A 190 -0.35 5.03 5.84
N CYS A 191 0.41 5.09 6.93
CA CYS A 191 0.86 6.37 7.49
C CYS A 191 2.16 6.85 6.86
N GLY A 192 2.96 5.98 6.23
CA GLY A 192 4.19 6.40 5.55
C GLY A 192 3.92 7.34 4.37
N ASN A 193 2.79 7.16 3.66
CA ASN A 193 2.52 7.86 2.42
C ASN A 193 2.39 9.40 2.57
N PRO A 194 1.59 9.94 3.52
CA PRO A 194 1.50 11.39 3.73
C PRO A 194 2.83 12.01 4.19
N TRP A 195 3.55 11.36 5.11
CA TRP A 195 4.82 11.87 5.62
C TRP A 195 5.87 12.00 4.53
N VAL A 196 5.94 11.02 3.63
CA VAL A 196 6.90 11.08 2.54
C VAL A 196 6.49 12.09 1.49
N LEU A 197 5.19 12.26 1.20
CA LEU A 197 4.72 13.33 0.31
C LEU A 197 5.05 14.73 0.86
N ILE A 198 4.79 14.98 2.15
CA ILE A 198 5.14 16.24 2.84
C ILE A 198 6.66 16.47 2.84
N ALA A 199 7.47 15.42 3.02
CA ALA A 199 8.93 15.52 3.01
C ALA A 199 9.49 15.85 1.62
N LEU A 200 8.87 15.35 0.55
CA LEU A 200 9.41 15.41 -0.81
C LEU A 200 8.90 16.54 -1.67
N PHE A 201 7.65 16.95 -1.51
CA PHE A 201 7.02 17.93 -2.38
C PHE A 201 6.75 19.22 -1.61
N PRO A 202 7.51 20.30 -1.86
CA PRO A 202 7.26 21.61 -1.27
C PRO A 202 5.84 22.09 -1.54
N THR A 203 5.32 21.84 -2.75
CA THR A 203 3.95 22.21 -3.15
C THR A 203 2.89 21.53 -2.28
N VAL A 204 3.04 20.23 -1.99
CA VAL A 204 2.12 19.51 -1.09
C VAL A 204 2.23 20.04 0.34
N ARG A 205 3.45 20.35 0.79
CA ARG A 205 3.68 20.95 2.11
C ARG A 205 3.07 22.35 2.23
N ASP A 206 3.16 23.16 1.18
CA ASP A 206 2.76 24.56 1.24
C ASP A 206 1.26 24.76 0.93
N GLU A 207 0.67 23.92 0.07
CA GLU A 207 -0.74 24.02 -0.34
C GLU A 207 -1.67 23.08 0.45
N ALA A 208 -1.29 21.81 0.66
CA ALA A 208 -2.15 20.82 1.33
C ALA A 208 -1.96 20.79 2.85
N PHE A 209 -0.77 21.15 3.36
CA PHE A 209 -0.46 21.16 4.80
C PHE A 209 0.17 22.49 5.24
N PRO A 210 -0.55 23.62 5.16
CA PRO A 210 0.01 24.95 5.46
C PRO A 210 0.59 25.08 6.88
N CYS A 211 0.17 24.23 7.82
CA CYS A 211 0.75 24.11 9.16
C CYS A 211 2.19 23.55 9.19
N CYS A 212 2.60 22.81 8.16
CA CYS A 212 3.94 22.24 7.99
C CYS A 212 4.88 23.12 7.14
N ARG A 213 4.42 24.31 6.72
CA ARG A 213 5.21 25.25 5.93
C ARG A 213 6.51 25.58 6.68
N ARG A 214 7.66 25.42 6.00
CA ARG A 214 8.93 25.82 6.60
C ARG A 214 8.89 27.34 6.80
N LYS A 215 9.04 27.79 8.05
CA LYS A 215 9.29 29.21 8.32
C LYS A 215 10.52 29.62 7.52
N PRO A 216 10.49 30.75 6.79
CA PRO A 216 11.68 31.24 6.12
C PRO A 216 12.76 31.43 7.18
N THR A 217 13.84 30.67 7.08
CA THR A 217 15.07 30.98 7.83
C THR A 217 15.45 32.39 7.37
N ARG A 218 15.43 33.37 8.29
CA ARG A 218 16.00 34.70 8.02
C ARG A 218 17.38 34.47 7.42
N THR A 219 17.53 34.72 6.12
CA THR A 219 18.83 34.88 5.51
C THR A 219 19.43 36.13 6.16
N THR A 220 20.33 35.92 7.11
CA THR A 220 21.27 36.96 7.52
C THR A 220 21.95 37.42 6.22
N PRO A 221 21.90 38.71 5.86
CA PRO A 221 22.60 39.18 4.67
C PRO A 221 24.08 38.87 4.87
N ALA A 222 24.62 38.01 4.00
CA ALA A 222 26.05 37.80 3.91
C ALA A 222 26.69 39.15 3.54
N PHE A 223 27.53 39.66 4.45
CA PHE A 223 28.59 40.65 4.25
C PHE A 223 28.38 41.69 3.14
N ARG A 224 28.00 42.91 3.57
CA ARG A 224 28.58 44.13 2.98
C ARG A 224 29.67 44.62 3.92
N GLN A 225 30.93 44.43 3.54
CA GLN A 225 32.04 45.39 3.58
C GLN A 225 33.29 44.69 3.07
#